data_AF-B5VX29-F1
#
_entry.id   AF-B5VX29-F1
#
_cell.length_a   1.000
_cell.length_b   1.000
_cell.length_c   1.000
_cell.angle_alpha   90.00
_cell.angle_beta   90.00
_cell.angle_gamma   90.00
#
_symmetry.space_group_name_H-M   'P 1'
#
loop_
_entity.id
_entity.type
_entity.pdbx_description
1 polymer ?
#
loop_
_entity_poly.entity_id
_entity_poly.type
_entity_poly.pdbx_seq_one_letter_code
_entity_poly.pdbx_strand_id
1 'polypeptide(L)'
;MELSPLYLQRLQTVKEEGIQQGIQQGVQQGIQQGQRSLLESMLQVKFGAVDAELAEIIDRLIAVPPLEQAQLIWQLSREELLARFSRDI
;
A
#
# COMPACT_ATOMS: atom_id res chain seq x y z
N MET A 1 41.35 9.43 -24.09
CA MET A 1 41.02 10.47 -23.10
C MET A 1 40.41 9.77 -21.92
N GLU A 2 41.08 9.78 -20.77
CA GLU A 2 40.53 9.21 -19.53
C GLU A 2 39.49 10.17 -18.95
N LEU A 3 38.41 9.63 -18.40
CA LEU A 3 37.39 10.42 -17.74
C LEU A 3 38.00 11.11 -16.53
N SER A 4 37.72 12.41 -16.36
CA SER A 4 38.22 13.14 -15.19
C SER A 4 37.75 12.47 -13.89
N PRO A 5 38.56 12.45 -12.82
CA PRO A 5 38.19 11.85 -11.54
C PRO A 5 36.85 12.35 -10.99
N LEU A 6 36.54 13.64 -11.20
CA LEU A 6 35.26 14.25 -10.81
C LEU A 6 34.06 13.64 -11.54
N TYR A 7 34.21 13.27 -12.81
CA TYR A 7 33.14 12.63 -13.57
C TYR A 7 32.86 11.21 -13.06
N LEU A 8 33.91 10.45 -12.77
CA LEU A 8 33.78 9.11 -12.17
C LEU A 8 33.11 9.17 -10.80
N GLN A 9 33.49 10.15 -9.97
CA GLN A 9 32.86 10.38 -8.68
C GLN A 9 31.36 10.70 -8.84
N ARG A 10 31.00 11.59 -9.77
CA ARG A 10 29.59 11.92 -10.03
C ARG A 10 28.78 10.70 -10.49
N LEU A 11 29.33 9.84 -11.35
CA LEU A 11 28.66 8.62 -11.78
C LEU A 11 28.41 7.66 -10.62
N GLN A 12 29.36 7.53 -9.70
CA GLN A 12 29.19 6.72 -8.49
C GLN A 12 28.08 7.29 -7.61
N THR A 13 28.08 8.60 -7.34
CA THR A 13 27.03 9.26 -6.55
C THR A 13 25.65 9.06 -7.16
N VAL A 14 25.48 9.30 -8.46
CA VAL A 14 24.19 9.11 -9.15
C VAL A 14 23.74 7.66 -9.09
N LYS A 15 24.66 6.70 -9.22
CA LYS A 15 24.35 5.28 -9.10
C LYS A 15 23.88 4.92 -7.69
N GLU A 16 24.57 5.41 -6.66
CA GLU A 16 24.22 5.19 -5.26
C GLU A 16 22.86 5.80 -4.91
N GLU A 17 22.62 7.05 -5.32
CA GLU A 17 21.33 7.72 -5.16
C GLU A 17 20.20 6.97 -5.87
N GLY A 18 20.43 6.52 -7.11
CA GLY A 18 19.46 5.74 -7.86
C GLY A 18 19.12 4.40 -7.20
N ILE A 19 20.11 3.71 -6.63
CA ILE A 19 19.89 2.48 -5.87
C ILE A 19 19.09 2.78 -4.59
N GLN A 20 19.44 3.82 -3.85
CA GLN A 20 18.73 4.19 -2.63
C GLN A 20 17.28 4.56 -2.91
N GLN A 21 17.03 5.36 -3.95
CA GLN A 21 15.67 5.72 -4.38
C GLN A 21 14.88 4.48 -4.83
N GLY A 22 15.49 3.60 -5.62
CA GLY A 22 14.86 2.36 -6.07
C GLY A 22 14.48 1.43 -4.92
N ILE A 23 15.35 1.29 -3.92
CA ILE A 23 15.07 0.51 -2.70
C ILE A 23 13.92 1.15 -1.91
N GLN A 24 13.95 2.47 -1.69
CA GLN A 24 12.90 3.16 -0.95
C GLN A 24 11.54 3.02 -1.63
N GLN A 25 11.47 3.22 -2.95
CA GLN A 25 10.25 3.05 -3.73
C GLN A 25 9.76 1.60 -3.69
N GLY A 26 10.66 0.63 -3.88
CA GLY A 26 10.31 -0.79 -3.84
C GLY A 26 9.78 -1.24 -2.48
N VAL A 27 10.38 -0.77 -1.39
CA VAL A 27 9.91 -1.05 -0.02
C VAL A 27 8.53 -0.44 0.21
N GLN A 28 8.32 0.82 -0.16
CA GLN A 28 7.02 1.48 0.00
C GLN A 28 5.91 0.79 -0.80
N GLN A 29 6.18 0.45 -2.07
CA GLN A 29 5.24 -0.28 -2.91
C GLN A 29 4.94 -1.67 -2.35
N GLY A 30 5.96 -2.40 -1.90
CA GLY A 30 5.80 -3.73 -1.31
C GLY A 30 4.96 -3.71 -0.03
N ILE A 31 5.15 -2.69 0.83
CA ILE A 31 4.32 -2.51 2.04
C ILE A 31 2.87 -2.22 1.67
N GLN A 32 2.62 -1.30 0.73
CA GLN A 32 1.26 -0.94 0.32
C GLN A 32 0.53 -2.13 -0.33
N GLN A 33 1.20 -2.86 -1.23
CA GLN A 33 0.65 -4.05 -1.85
C GLN A 33 0.39 -5.16 -0.82
N GLY A 34 1.31 -5.36 0.13
CA GLY A 34 1.13 -6.33 1.21
C GLY A 34 -0.06 -6.02 2.11
N GLN A 35 -0.22 -4.75 2.50
CA GLN A 35 -1.37 -4.28 3.28
C GLN A 35 -2.68 -4.47 2.53
N ARG A 36 -2.70 -4.13 1.22
CA ARG A 36 -3.87 -4.34 0.37
C ARG A 36 -4.25 -5.83 0.32
N SER A 37 -3.32 -6.71 -0.03
CA SER A 37 -3.57 -8.15 -0.12
C SER A 37 -4.04 -8.76 1.21
N LEU A 38 -3.52 -8.27 2.33
CA LEU A 38 -3.93 -8.71 3.66
C LEU A 38 -5.40 -8.34 3.93
N LEU A 39 -5.78 -7.10 3.64
CA LEU A 39 -7.15 -6.64 3.81
C LEU A 39 -8.12 -7.35 2.86
N GLU A 40 -7.75 -7.53 1.59
CA GLU A 40 -8.52 -8.34 0.63
C GLU A 40 -8.78 -9.74 1.18
N SER A 41 -7.75 -10.41 1.72
CA SER A 41 -7.88 -11.73 2.32
C SER A 41 -8.81 -11.73 3.54
N MET A 42 -8.71 -10.74 4.43
CA MET A 42 -9.58 -10.64 5.61
C MET A 42 -11.05 -10.40 5.22
N LEU A 43 -11.29 -9.51 4.27
CA LEU A 43 -12.63 -9.24 3.73
C LEU A 43 -13.19 -10.48 3.04
N GLN A 44 -12.39 -11.20 2.27
CA GLN A 44 -12.78 -12.46 1.63
C GLN A 44 -13.15 -13.53 2.67
N VAL A 45 -12.33 -13.70 3.72
CA VAL A 45 -12.61 -14.67 4.78
C VAL A 45 -13.90 -14.33 5.52
N LYS A 46 -14.18 -13.04 5.79
CA LYS A 46 -15.35 -12.62 6.56
C LYS A 46 -16.63 -12.56 5.74
N PHE A 47 -16.57 -11.96 4.55
CA PHE A 47 -17.73 -11.63 3.72
C PHE A 47 -17.88 -12.55 2.50
N GLY A 48 -16.97 -13.50 2.31
CA GLY A 48 -16.98 -14.47 1.22
C GLY A 48 -16.21 -13.96 0.00
N ALA A 49 -16.78 -13.02 -0.75
CA ALA A 49 -16.13 -12.46 -1.94
C ALA A 49 -15.86 -10.96 -1.77
N VAL A 50 -14.76 -10.48 -2.36
CA VAL A 50 -14.46 -9.06 -2.48
C VAL A 50 -14.92 -8.61 -3.86
N ASP A 51 -16.12 -8.03 -3.90
CA ASP A 51 -16.67 -7.42 -5.11
C ASP A 51 -16.11 -6.01 -5.35
N ALA A 52 -16.55 -5.36 -6.41
CA ALA A 52 -16.08 -4.02 -6.77
C ALA A 52 -16.34 -2.99 -5.65
N GLU A 53 -17.48 -3.08 -4.96
CA GLU A 53 -17.82 -2.15 -3.87
C GLU A 53 -16.85 -2.30 -2.69
N LEU A 54 -16.55 -3.54 -2.30
CA LEU A 54 -15.56 -3.79 -1.26
C LEU A 54 -14.14 -3.40 -1.72
N ALA A 55 -13.80 -3.63 -2.99
CA ALA A 55 -12.48 -3.29 -3.53
C ALA A 55 -12.20 -1.77 -3.52
N GLU A 56 -13.23 -0.95 -3.70
CA GLU A 56 -13.15 0.51 -3.69
C GLU A 56 -12.88 1.11 -2.30
N ILE A 57 -13.31 0.42 -1.23
CA ILE A 57 -13.10 0.91 0.14
C ILE A 57 -11.75 0.50 0.73
N ILE A 58 -11.02 -0.43 0.10
CA ILE A 58 -9.76 -0.97 0.64
C ILE A 58 -8.70 0.10 0.80
N ASP A 59 -8.54 1.00 -0.18
CA ASP A 59 -7.54 2.06 -0.08
C ASP A 59 -7.87 3.04 1.07
N ARG A 60 -9.16 3.23 1.38
CA ARG A 60 -9.60 4.02 2.55
C ARG A 60 -9.35 3.26 3.86
N LEU A 61 -9.54 1.94 3.88
CA LEU A 61 -9.20 1.09 5.02
C LEU A 61 -7.69 1.11 5.29
N ILE A 62 -6.84 1.10 4.26
CA ILE A 62 -5.37 1.19 4.41
C ILE A 62 -4.97 2.47 5.16
N ALA A 63 -5.70 3.58 4.97
CA ALA A 63 -5.44 4.84 5.66
C ALA A 63 -5.81 4.83 7.16
N VAL A 64 -6.59 3.85 7.61
CA VAL A 64 -6.97 3.66 9.02
C VAL A 64 -5.86 2.89 9.76
N PRO A 65 -5.61 3.10 11.07
CA PRO A 65 -4.62 2.33 11.82
C PRO A 65 -4.87 0.80 11.77
N PRO A 66 -3.84 -0.07 11.69
CA PRO A 66 -4.03 -1.52 11.49
C PRO A 66 -4.94 -2.21 12.52
N LEU A 67 -4.87 -1.79 13.79
CA LEU A 67 -5.73 -2.34 14.83
C LEU A 67 -7.20 -1.93 14.65
N GLU A 68 -7.44 -0.70 14.18
CA GLU A 68 -8.79 -0.21 13.87
C GLU A 68 -9.33 -0.88 12.60
N GLN A 69 -8.49 -1.12 11.58
CA GLN A 69 -8.87 -1.91 10.40
C GLN A 69 -9.41 -3.28 10.80
N ALA A 70 -8.65 -4.04 11.59
CA ALA A 70 -9.03 -5.37 12.04
C ALA A 70 -10.33 -5.35 12.86
N GLN A 71 -10.48 -4.35 13.75
CA GLN A 71 -11.71 -4.18 14.53
C GLN A 71 -12.92 -3.86 13.67
N LEU A 72 -12.80 -2.91 12.73
CA LEU A 72 -13.88 -2.54 11.82
C LEU A 72 -14.30 -3.72 10.96
N ILE A 73 -13.32 -4.43 10.38
CA ILE A 73 -13.60 -5.64 9.60
C ILE A 73 -14.27 -6.68 10.48
N TRP A 74 -13.85 -6.91 11.73
CA TRP A 74 -14.47 -7.93 12.59
C TRP A 74 -15.87 -7.55 13.10
N GLN A 75 -16.08 -6.28 13.46
CA GLN A 75 -17.29 -5.82 14.13
C GLN A 75 -18.43 -5.48 13.16
N LEU A 76 -18.14 -4.88 12.01
CA LEU A 76 -19.15 -4.36 11.10
C LEU A 76 -19.65 -5.40 10.10
N SER A 77 -20.92 -5.35 9.74
CA SER A 77 -21.43 -6.07 8.57
C SER A 77 -20.82 -5.52 7.27
N ARG A 78 -21.01 -6.23 6.15
CA ARG A 78 -20.57 -5.77 4.84
C ARG A 78 -21.21 -4.41 4.52
N GLU A 79 -22.51 -4.28 4.75
CA GLU A 79 -23.30 -3.08 4.45
C GLU A 79 -22.89 -1.91 5.34
N GLU A 80 -22.60 -2.15 6.62
CA GLU A 80 -22.12 -1.13 7.56
C GLU A 80 -20.72 -0.65 7.20
N LEU A 81 -19.84 -1.57 6.80
CA LEU A 81 -18.49 -1.25 6.36
C LEU A 81 -18.53 -0.39 5.08
N LEU A 82 -19.32 -0.79 4.09
CA LEU A 82 -19.55 0.00 2.88
C LEU A 82 -20.15 1.36 3.23
N ALA A 83 -21.24 1.42 4.00
CA ALA A 83 -21.87 2.68 4.38
C ALA A 83 -20.94 3.65 5.11
N ARG A 84 -19.96 3.13 5.86
CA ARG A 84 -18.95 3.93 6.56
C ARG A 84 -17.91 4.53 5.61
N PHE A 85 -17.48 3.78 4.60
CA PHE A 85 -16.37 4.16 3.72
C PHE A 85 -16.80 4.67 2.34
N SER A 86 -18.05 4.43 1.93
CA SER A 86 -18.64 4.90 0.67
C SER A 86 -19.24 6.31 0.76
N ARG A 87 -19.34 6.91 1.97
CA ARG A 87 -20.03 8.21 2.20
C ARG A 87 -19.25 9.48 1.85
N ASP A 88 -18.02 9.37 1.34
CA ASP A 88 -17.25 10.53 0.88
C ASP A 88 -17.12 10.53 -0.65
N ILE A 89 -18.25 10.54 -1.36
CA ILE A 89 -18.38 10.91 -2.79
C ILE A 89 -19.51 11.94 -2.91
#